data_AF-A0A0X3VVW3-F1
#
_entry.id   AF-A0A0X3VVW3-F1
#
_cell.length_a   1.000
_cell.length_b   1.000
_cell.length_c   1.000
_cell.angle_alpha   90.00
_cell.angle_beta   90.00
_cell.angle_gamma   90.00
#
_symmetry.space_group_name_H-M   'P 1'
#
loop_
_entity.id
_entity.type
_entity.pdbx_description
1 polymer ?
#
loop_
_entity_poly.entity_id
_entity_poly.type
_entity_poly.pdbx_seq_one_letter_code
_entity_poly.pdbx_strand_id
1 'polypeptide(L)' 'MAGRTIAVPTKKDNGLGKPLRDAINHLIEKGVYGKILARWGLTSDGVSTSRLNPPGLPIEGK' A
#
# COMPACT_ATOMS: atom_id res chain seq x y z
N MET A 1 8.49 15.11 0.15
CA MET A 1 8.56 14.48 1.49
C MET A 1 8.26 13.01 1.31
N ALA A 2 9.24 12.12 1.54
CA ALA A 2 9.00 10.68 1.46
C ALA A 2 8.08 10.28 2.63
N GLY A 3 6.78 10.13 2.35
CA GLY A 3 5.81 9.67 3.34
C GLY A 3 6.18 8.27 3.84
N ARG A 4 5.80 7.96 5.08
CA ARG A 4 6.02 6.64 5.69
C ARG A 4 5.34 5.56 4.84
N THR A 5 6.12 4.67 4.23
CA THR A 5 5.56 3.55 3.45
C THR A 5 5.07 2.45 4.39
N ILE A 6 3.80 2.06 4.25
CA ILE A 6 3.22 0.89 4.92
C ILE A 6 3.15 -0.26 3.91
N ALA A 7 3.41 -1.49 4.37
CA ALA A 7 3.40 -2.68 3.53
C ALA A 7 2.58 -3.81 4.15
N VAL A 8 2.02 -4.68 3.31
CA VAL A 8 1.39 -5.96 3.70
C VAL A 8 2.33 -7.08 3.26
N PRO A 9 3.16 -7.64 4.15
CA PRO A 9 4.09 -8.69 3.78
C PRO A 9 3.39 -10.03 3.62
N THR A 10 3.83 -10.83 2.65
CA THR A 10 3.44 -12.22 2.50
C THR A 10 4.68 -13.11 2.48
N LYS A 11 4.51 -14.40 2.80
CA LYS A 11 5.59 -15.39 2.64
C LYS A 11 6.07 -15.37 1.19
N LYS A 12 7.39 -15.42 0.99
CA LYS A 12 7.99 -15.52 -0.33
C LYS A 12 7.45 -16.75 -1.08
N ASP A 13 7.22 -16.60 -2.37
CA ASP A 13 6.78 -17.64 -3.31
C ASP A 13 5.43 -18.30 -2.97
N ASN A 14 4.57 -17.65 -2.19
CA ASN A 14 3.23 -18.16 -1.87
C ASN A 14 2.11 -17.73 -2.83
N GLY A 15 2.44 -16.96 -3.88
CA GLY A 15 1.48 -16.49 -4.88
C GLY A 15 0.52 -15.38 -4.45
N LEU A 16 0.55 -14.90 -3.20
CA LEU A 16 -0.43 -13.93 -2.68
C LEU A 16 -0.12 -12.47 -3.02
N GLY A 17 1.12 -12.13 -3.37
CA GLY A 17 1.53 -10.74 -3.59
C GLY A 17 0.70 -10.01 -4.67
N LYS A 18 0.56 -10.62 -5.86
CA LYS A 18 -0.21 -10.01 -6.96
C LYS A 18 -1.72 -9.94 -6.64
N PRO A 19 -2.39 -11.01 -6.18
CA PRO A 19 -3.80 -10.94 -5.78
C PRO A 19 -4.10 -9.87 -4.71
N LEU A 20 -3.24 -9.72 -3.70
CA LEU A 20 -3.44 -8.70 -2.67
C LEU A 20 -3.27 -7.28 -3.23
N ARG A 21 -2.25 -7.05 -4.08
CA ARG A 21 -2.09 -5.77 -4.79
C ARG A 21 -3.35 -5.43 -5.59
N ASP A 22 -3.86 -6.39 -6.37
CA ASP A 22 -5.01 -6.20 -7.25
C ASP A 22 -6.29 -5.94 -6.43
N ALA A 23 -6.50 -6.67 -5.33
CA ALA A 23 -7.62 -6.44 -4.42
C ALA A 23 -7.58 -5.04 -3.78
N ILE A 24 -6.42 -4.59 -3.31
CA ILE A 24 -6.27 -3.25 -2.73
C ILE A 24 -6.53 -2.17 -3.79
N ASN A 25 -5.98 -2.32 -5.00
CA ASN A 25 -6.22 -1.38 -6.10
C ASN A 25 -7.71 -1.34 -6.50
N HIS A 26 -8.40 -2.48 -6.44
CA HIS A 26 -9.85 -2.50 -6.65
C HIS A 26 -10.60 -1.70 -5.57
N LEU A 27 -10.21 -1.82 -4.29
CA LEU A 27 -10.80 -1.01 -3.21
C LEU A 27 -10.50 0.49 -3.37
N ILE A 28 -9.32 0.83 -3.88
CA ILE A 28 -8.95 2.22 -4.22
C ILE A 28 -9.85 2.75 -5.33
N GLU A 29 -9.98 2.01 -6.44
CA GLU A 29 -10.83 2.39 -7.58
C GLU A 29 -12.29 2.62 -7.18
N LYS A 30 -12.83 1.76 -6.30
CA LYS A 30 -14.19 1.89 -5.79
C LYS A 30 -14.35 2.92 -4.67
N GLY A 31 -13.28 3.60 -4.27
CA GLY A 31 -13.28 4.57 -3.16
C GLY A 31 -13.51 3.96 -1.78
N VAL A 32 -13.56 2.63 -1.66
CA VAL A 32 -13.75 1.91 -0.40
C VAL A 32 -12.54 2.06 0.50
N TYR A 33 -11.34 2.03 -0.08
CA TYR A 33 -10.08 2.25 0.64
C TYR A 33 -10.08 3.60 1.38
N GLY A 34 -10.51 4.68 0.73
CA GLY A 34 -10.61 6.00 1.35
C GLY A 34 -11.61 6.04 2.52
N LYS A 35 -12.75 5.35 2.40
CA LYS A 35 -13.72 5.21 3.50
C LYS A 35 -13.13 4.48 4.71
N ILE A 36 -12.32 3.44 4.47
CA ILE A 36 -11.62 2.72 5.54
C ILE A 36 -10.62 3.64 6.22
N LEU A 37 -9.79 4.38 5.47
CA LEU A 37 -8.82 5.30 6.06
C LEU A 37 -9.50 6.40 6.89
N ALA A 38 -10.58 6.99 6.38
CA ALA A 38 -11.33 8.02 7.09
C ALA A 38 -11.90 7.50 8.42
N ARG A 39 -12.41 6.26 8.47
CA ARG A 39 -12.89 5.62 9.70
C ARG A 39 -11.82 5.56 10.79
N TRP A 40 -10.56 5.43 10.42
CA TRP A 40 -9.43 5.30 11.35
C TRP A 40 -8.59 6.58 11.48
N GLY A 41 -9.00 7.69 10.87
CA GLY A 41 -8.23 8.94 10.91
C GLY A 41 -6.90 8.90 10.14
N LEU A 42 -6.77 8.01 9.14
CA LEU A 42 -5.52 7.74 8.40
C LEU A 42 -5.51 8.34 6.98
N THR A 43 -6.38 9.29 6.68
CA THR A 43 -6.53 9.83 5.32
C THR A 43 -5.24 10.46 4.78
N SER A 44 -4.39 11.03 5.65
CA SER A 44 -3.09 11.63 5.26
C SER A 44 -2.07 10.61 4.73
N ASP A 45 -2.21 9.34 5.13
CA ASP A 45 -1.27 8.27 4.81
C ASP A 45 -1.74 7.43 3.61
N GLY A 46 -2.87 7.81 3.01
CA GLY A 46 -3.46 7.09 1.89
C GLY A 46 -2.59 7.14 0.63
N VAL A 47 -2.51 6.02 -0.07
CA VAL A 47 -1.88 5.94 -1.40
C VAL A 47 -2.94 5.88 -2.50
N SER A 48 -2.63 6.45 -3.66
CA SER A 48 -3.46 6.36 -4.86
C SER A 48 -3.28 5.03 -5.61
N THR A 49 -2.23 4.27 -5.31
CA THR A 49 -1.97 2.97 -5.94
C THR A 49 -1.15 2.07 -5.03
N SER A 50 -1.60 0.84 -4.85
CA SER A 50 -0.82 -0.24 -4.24
C SER A 50 0.16 -0.83 -5.25
N ARG A 51 1.44 -0.91 -4.87
CA ARG A 51 2.53 -1.43 -5.71
C ARG A 51 3.01 -2.77 -5.16
N LEU A 52 3.34 -3.70 -6.05
CA LEU A 52 3.98 -4.96 -5.67
C LEU A 52 5.49 -4.74 -5.58
N ASN A 53 6.08 -4.94 -4.41
CA ASN A 53 7.52 -4.83 -4.13
C ASN A 53 8.21 -3.63 -4.83
N PRO A 54 7.75 -2.38 -4.62
CA PRO A 54 8.46 -1.22 -5.14
C PRO A 54 9.86 -1.12 -4.51
N PRO A 55 10.80 -0.34 -5.10
CA PRO A 55 12.05 -0.02 -4.45
C PRO A 55 11.82 0.47 -3.02
N GLY A 56 12.67 0.01 -2.10
CA GLY A 56 12.63 0.46 -0.71
C GLY A 56 12.85 1.97 -0.59
N LEU A 57 12.61 2.51 0.60
CA LEU A 57 12.92 3.91 0.87
C LEU A 57 14.41 4.18 0.60
N PRO A 58 14.76 5.37 0.06
CA PRO A 58 16.15 5.79 -0.01
C PRO A 58 16.81 5.69 1.37
N ILE A 59 17.98 5.09 1.42
CA ILE A 59 18.83 5.09 2.61
C ILE A 59 19.59 6.42 2.58
N GLU A 60 19.28 7.37 3.45
CA GLU A 60 20.07 8.59 3.57
C GLU A 60 21.47 8.24 4.12
N GLY A 61 22.54 8.64 3.41
CA GLY A 61 23.92 8.50 3.89
C GLY A 61 24.74 7.30 3.37
N LYS A 62 24.40 6.75 2.20
CA LYS A 62 25.33 5.94 1.38
C LYS A 62 25.43 6.46 -0.03
#